data_AF-A0A975AGH5-F1
#
_entry.id   AF-A0A975AGH5-F1
#
_cell.length_a   1.000
_cell.length_b   1.000
_cell.length_c   1.000
_cell.angle_alpha   90.00
_cell.angle_beta   90.00
_cell.angle_gamma   90.00
#
_symmetry.space_group_name_H-M   'P 1'
#
loop_
_entity.id
_entity.type
_entity.pdbx_description
1 polymer ?
#
loop_
_entity_poly.entity_id
_entity_poly.type
_entity_poly.pdbx_seq_one_letter_code
_entity_poly.pdbx_strand_id
1 'polypeptide(L)'
;MHESNFIANRIKAIAKQKNMQIKLLLDRCNLSKNTLSSIQSGGSTPKSENLAKIANYLECSVDYLLGRTDNPEVNKQPVEYDTDKIVSEFENFSDKSQDRFIKYINLLLIQPKKKITKT
;
A
#
# COMPACT_ATOMS: atom_id res chain seq x y z
N MET A 1 5.84 -1.11 27.03
CA MET A 1 5.20 -2.36 26.54
C MET A 1 4.00 -2.02 25.64
N HIS A 2 4.15 -1.26 24.53
CA HIS A 2 2.97 -0.79 23.76
C HIS A 2 3.17 -0.54 22.25
N GLU A 3 4.40 -0.59 21.70
CA GLU A 3 4.65 -0.25 20.29
C GLU A 3 3.98 -1.22 19.30
N SER A 4 4.06 -2.54 19.53
CA SER A 4 3.50 -3.52 18.60
C SER A 4 1.97 -3.47 18.52
N ASN A 5 1.28 -3.29 19.66
CA ASN A 5 -0.18 -3.14 19.67
C ASN A 5 -0.62 -1.85 18.95
N PHE A 6 0.13 -0.76 19.12
CA PHE A 6 -0.13 0.49 18.40
C PHE A 6 0.00 0.31 16.87
N ILE A 7 1.06 -0.35 16.40
CA ILE A 7 1.26 -0.66 14.97
C ILE A 7 0.08 -1.48 14.42
N ALA A 8 -0.34 -2.53 15.13
CA ALA A 8 -1.49 -3.34 14.73
C ALA A 8 -2.77 -2.52 14.60
N ASN A 9 -2.99 -1.55 15.51
CA ASN A 9 -4.16 -0.68 15.45
C ASN A 9 -4.10 0.31 14.28
N ARG A 10 -2.93 0.90 13.98
CA ARG A 10 -2.73 1.75 12.80
C ARG A 10 -3.01 1.00 11.49
N ILE A 11 -2.49 -0.23 11.37
CA ILE A 11 -2.75 -1.11 10.21
C ILE A 11 -4.26 -1.34 10.03
N LYS A 12 -4.97 -1.68 11.11
CA LYS A 12 -6.43 -1.91 11.06
C LYS A 12 -7.20 -0.65 10.69
N ALA A 13 -6.83 0.50 11.27
CA ALA A 13 -7.51 1.76 11.05
C ALA A 13 -7.44 2.19 9.58
N ILE A 14 -6.25 2.17 8.98
CA ILE A 14 -6.08 2.60 7.59
C ILE A 14 -6.64 1.58 6.58
N ALA A 15 -6.54 0.27 6.86
CA ALA A 15 -7.19 -0.74 6.05
C ALA A 15 -8.72 -0.53 6.02
N LYS A 16 -9.32 -0.23 7.18
CA LYS A 16 -10.75 0.08 7.28
C LYS A 16 -11.10 1.36 6.51
N GLN A 17 -10.31 2.42 6.65
CA GLN A 17 -10.51 3.69 5.92
C GLN A 17 -10.49 3.49 4.40
N LYS A 18 -9.64 2.57 3.92
CA LYS A 18 -9.50 2.23 2.50
C LYS A 18 -10.42 1.10 2.01
N ASN A 19 -11.35 0.62 2.85
CA ASN A 19 -12.23 -0.51 2.55
C ASN A 19 -11.46 -1.79 2.11
N MET A 20 -10.27 -2.01 2.68
CA MET A 20 -9.42 -3.16 2.39
C MET A 20 -9.63 -4.29 3.39
N GLN A 21 -9.65 -5.53 2.91
CA GLN A 21 -9.67 -6.71 3.76
C GLN A 21 -8.26 -7.03 4.29
N ILE A 22 -8.12 -7.13 5.62
CA ILE A 22 -6.84 -7.50 6.26
C ILE A 22 -6.29 -8.82 5.73
N LYS A 23 -7.15 -9.81 5.48
CA LYS A 23 -6.74 -11.10 4.92
C LYS A 23 -6.03 -10.92 3.57
N LEU A 24 -6.58 -10.10 2.68
CA LEU A 24 -6.01 -9.83 1.37
C LEU A 24 -4.70 -9.03 1.49
N LEU A 25 -4.64 -8.07 2.41
CA LEU A 25 -3.42 -7.34 2.71
C LEU A 25 -2.28 -8.26 3.13
N LEU A 26 -2.53 -9.17 4.07
CA LEU A 26 -1.50 -10.10 4.55
C LEU A 26 -1.05 -11.05 3.44
N ASP A 27 -1.99 -11.56 2.64
CA ASP A 27 -1.72 -12.44 1.50
C ASP A 27 -0.84 -11.73 0.45
N ARG A 28 -1.20 -10.49 0.08
CA ARG A 28 -0.43 -9.66 -0.86
C ARG A 28 0.95 -9.28 -0.35
N CYS A 29 1.13 -9.20 0.97
CA CYS A 29 2.43 -8.97 1.59
C CYS A 29 3.23 -10.27 1.81
N ASN A 30 2.71 -11.44 1.41
CA ASN A 30 3.27 -12.76 1.68
C ASN A 30 3.50 -13.02 3.19
N LEU A 31 2.49 -12.66 4.00
CA LEU A 31 2.50 -12.78 5.46
C LEU A 31 1.45 -13.79 5.93
N SER A 32 1.75 -14.49 7.02
CA SER A 32 0.79 -15.41 7.63
C SER A 32 -0.48 -14.67 8.10
N LYS A 33 -1.63 -15.34 8.10
CA LYS A 33 -2.90 -14.80 8.64
C LYS A 33 -2.80 -14.41 10.11
N ASN A 34 -1.88 -15.02 10.85
CA ASN A 34 -1.64 -14.77 12.28
C ASN A 34 -0.68 -13.59 12.52
N THR A 35 -0.07 -13.03 11.47
CA THR A 35 0.95 -11.99 11.61
C THR A 35 0.40 -10.78 12.38
N LEU A 36 -0.81 -10.32 12.04
CA LEU A 36 -1.39 -9.15 12.69
C LEU A 36 -1.75 -9.40 14.16
N SER A 37 -2.24 -10.60 14.50
CA SER A 37 -2.54 -10.95 15.89
C SER A 37 -1.28 -11.10 16.73
N SER A 38 -0.20 -11.66 16.17
CA SER A 38 1.12 -11.74 16.84
C SER A 38 1.74 -10.37 17.09
N ILE A 39 1.60 -9.44 16.14
CA ILE A 39 2.02 -8.04 16.34
C ILE A 39 1.17 -7.41 17.47
N GLN A 40 -0.14 -7.64 17.45
CA GLN A 40 -1.05 -7.05 18.43
C GLN A 40 -0.79 -7.52 19.87
N SER A 41 -0.49 -8.81 20.06
CA SER A 41 -0.19 -9.39 21.38
C SER A 41 1.21 -9.04 21.90
N GLY A 42 2.03 -8.32 21.12
CA GLY A 42 3.43 -8.05 21.45
C GLY A 42 4.34 -9.27 21.31
N GLY A 43 3.85 -10.36 20.73
CA GLY A 43 4.63 -11.59 20.51
C GLY A 43 5.65 -11.47 19.38
N SER A 44 5.51 -10.49 18.49
CA SER A 44 6.55 -10.18 17.50
C SER A 44 6.62 -8.70 17.15
N THR A 45 7.84 -8.19 17.03
CA THR A 45 8.09 -6.91 16.34
C THR A 45 8.11 -7.20 14.84
N PRO A 46 7.30 -6.51 14.02
CA PRO A 46 7.36 -6.71 12.58
C PRO A 46 8.75 -6.35 12.07
N LYS A 47 9.37 -7.25 11.32
CA LYS A 47 10.63 -6.96 10.61
C LYS A 47 10.41 -5.73 9.72
N SER A 48 11.44 -4.90 9.57
CA SER A 48 11.41 -3.68 8.75
C SER A 48 10.87 -3.94 7.34
N GLU A 49 11.28 -5.05 6.72
CA GLU A 49 10.81 -5.45 5.39
C GLU A 49 9.30 -5.74 5.34
N ASN A 50 8.76 -6.43 6.35
CA ASN A 50 7.33 -6.70 6.42
C ASN A 50 6.53 -5.42 6.65
N LEU A 51 7.07 -4.51 7.47
CA LEU A 51 6.45 -3.22 7.73
C LEU A 51 6.43 -2.36 6.46
N ALA A 52 7.50 -2.37 5.66
CA ALA A 52 7.55 -1.71 4.36
C ALA A 52 6.53 -2.29 3.37
N LYS A 53 6.41 -3.63 3.27
CA LYS A 53 5.39 -4.29 2.43
C LYS A 53 3.97 -3.86 2.82
N ILE A 54 3.67 -3.86 4.12
CA ILE A 54 2.37 -3.44 4.64
C ILE A 54 2.11 -1.96 4.34
N ALA A 55 3.08 -1.09 4.58
CA ALA A 55 2.98 0.35 4.31
C ALA A 55 2.72 0.62 2.82
N ASN A 56 3.49 -0.03 1.94
CA ASN A 56 3.33 0.09 0.48
C ASN A 56 1.95 -0.36 0.03
N TYR A 57 1.47 -1.52 0.51
CA TYR A 57 0.16 -2.03 0.15
C TYR A 57 -0.99 -1.15 0.67
N LEU A 58 -0.84 -0.59 1.88
CA LEU A 58 -1.78 0.37 2.45
C LEU A 58 -1.64 1.76 1.85
N GLU A 59 -0.68 1.97 0.95
CA GLU A 59 -0.34 3.25 0.36
C GLU A 59 -0.12 4.32 1.45
N CYS A 60 0.62 3.97 2.51
CA CYS A 60 1.00 4.89 3.56
C CYS A 60 2.49 4.77 3.88
N SER A 61 2.95 5.57 4.82
CA SER A 61 4.33 5.59 5.26
C SER A 61 4.59 4.64 6.41
N VAL A 62 5.82 4.13 6.43
CA VAL A 62 6.32 3.37 7.59
C VAL A 62 6.31 4.24 8.85
N ASP A 63 6.64 5.54 8.72
CA ASP A 63 6.62 6.48 9.84
C ASP A 63 5.21 6.64 10.45
N TYR A 64 4.15 6.60 9.63
CA TYR A 64 2.78 6.59 10.12
C TYR A 64 2.43 5.31 10.88
N LEU A 65 2.83 4.15 10.36
CA LEU A 65 2.60 2.87 11.04
C LEU A 65 3.32 2.81 12.40
N LEU A 66 4.52 3.38 12.47
CA LEU A 66 5.32 3.48 13.69
C LEU A 66 4.86 4.60 14.65
N GLY A 67 3.94 5.46 14.23
CA GLY A 67 3.43 6.55 15.06
C GLY A 67 4.36 7.74 15.20
N ARG A 68 5.34 7.87 14.30
CA ARG A 68 6.24 9.05 14.23
C ARG A 68 5.54 10.27 13.62
N THR A 69 4.45 10.03 12.90
CA THR A 69 3.63 11.07 12.27
C THR A 69 2.17 10.60 12.18
N ASP A 70 1.23 11.55 12.20
CA ASP A 70 -0.18 11.31 11.90
C ASP A 70 -0.52 11.48 10.43
N ASN A 71 0.43 11.97 9.61
CA ASN A 71 0.25 12.08 8.17
C ASN A 71 0.67 10.76 7.47
N PRO A 72 -0.27 9.98 6.92
CA PRO A 72 0.03 8.70 6.29
C PRO A 72 0.83 8.82 5.00
N GLU A 73 0.95 9.99 4.39
CA GLU A 73 1.60 10.17 3.09
C GLU A 73 3.06 10.68 3.21
N VAL A 74 3.56 11.00 4.41
CA VAL A 74 4.94 11.49 4.64
C VAL A 74 5.96 10.42 4.26
N ASN A 75 7.01 10.73 3.50
CA ASN A 75 8.08 9.77 3.17
C ASN A 75 7.57 8.46 2.53
N LYS A 76 6.38 8.48 1.91
CA LYS A 76 5.88 7.33 1.16
C LYS A 76 6.85 7.01 0.04
N GLN A 77 7.28 5.75 -0.05
CA GLN A 77 8.16 5.36 -1.14
C GLN A 77 7.41 5.53 -2.47
N PRO A 78 8.04 6.14 -3.49
CA PRO A 78 7.50 6.11 -4.84
C PRO A 78 7.24 4.65 -5.22
N VAL A 79 6.06 4.34 -5.74
CA VAL A 79 5.83 3.02 -6.32
C VAL A 79 6.64 2.99 -7.61
N GLU A 80 7.69 2.16 -7.63
CA GLU A 80 8.41 1.85 -8.85
C GLU A 80 7.60 0.81 -9.63
N TYR A 81 7.32 1.12 -10.88
CA TYR A 81 6.68 0.21 -11.82
C TYR A 81 7.70 -0.23 -12.85
N ASP A 82 7.66 -1.50 -13.22
CA ASP A 82 8.42 -2.02 -14.37
C ASP A 82 7.76 -1.50 -15.65
N THR A 83 8.22 -0.33 -16.11
CA THR A 83 7.65 0.35 -17.28
C THR A 83 7.87 -0.45 -18.55
N ASP A 84 9.00 -1.14 -18.67
CA ASP A 84 9.36 -1.90 -19.87
C ASP A 84 8.45 -3.13 -20.01
N LYS A 85 8.17 -3.81 -18.89
CA LYS A 85 7.15 -4.86 -18.87
C LYS A 85 5.76 -4.35 -19.22
N ILE A 86 5.35 -3.20 -18.69
CA ILE A 86 4.03 -2.62 -18.99
C ILE A 86 3.91 -2.29 -20.49
N VAL A 87 4.93 -1.67 -21.08
CA VAL A 87 4.96 -1.32 -22.51
C VAL A 87 4.90 -2.57 -23.38
N SER A 88 5.75 -3.57 -23.09
CA SER A 88 5.76 -4.82 -23.86
C SER A 88 4.44 -5.60 -23.73
N GLU A 89 3.79 -5.64 -22.57
CA GLU A 89 2.45 -6.23 -22.42
C GLU A 89 1.40 -5.47 -23.23
N PHE A 90 1.44 -4.13 -23.21
CA PHE A 90 0.53 -3.27 -23.97
C PHE A 90 0.67 -3.44 -25.48
N GLU A 91 1.91 -3.52 -26.00
CA GLU A 91 2.18 -3.76 -27.42
C GLU A 91 1.66 -5.12 -27.90
N ASN A 92 1.59 -6.11 -27.01
CA ASN A 92 1.06 -7.44 -27.30
C ASN A 92 -0.48 -7.53 -27.24
N PHE A 93 -1.18 -6.47 -26.83
CA PHE A 93 -2.64 -6.43 -26.82
C PHE A 93 -3.22 -6.18 -28.22
N SER A 94 -4.45 -6.63 -28.45
CA SER A 94 -5.21 -6.21 -29.64
C SER A 94 -5.57 -4.73 -29.58
N ASP A 95 -5.77 -4.11 -30.74
CA ASP A 95 -6.16 -2.69 -30.88
C ASP A 95 -7.35 -2.33 -29.95
N LYS A 96 -8.38 -3.18 -29.89
CA LYS A 96 -9.54 -2.98 -29.01
C LYS A 96 -9.18 -2.95 -27.52
N SER A 97 -8.21 -3.76 -27.10
CA SER A 97 -7.72 -3.77 -25.72
C SER A 97 -6.83 -2.57 -25.44
N GLN A 98 -5.98 -2.17 -26.39
CA GLN A 98 -5.17 -0.95 -26.29
C GLN A 98 -6.06 0.29 -26.16
N ASP A 99 -7.10 0.42 -26.98
CA ASP A 99 -8.07 1.52 -26.91
C ASP A 99 -8.76 1.61 -25.55
N ARG A 100 -9.18 0.46 -25.00
CA ARG A 100 -9.78 0.40 -23.65
C ARG A 100 -8.80 0.84 -22.58
N PHE A 101 -7.55 0.40 -22.67
CA PHE A 101 -6.50 0.77 -21.73
C PHE A 101 -6.22 2.27 -21.77
N ILE A 102 -6.04 2.84 -22.97
CA ILE A 102 -5.84 4.29 -23.18
C ILE A 102 -7.03 5.08 -22.62
N LYS A 103 -8.27 4.64 -22.92
CA LYS A 103 -9.48 5.28 -22.40
C LYS A 103 -9.49 5.29 -20.86
N TYR A 104 -9.10 4.18 -20.23
CA TYR A 104 -9.04 4.10 -18.78
C TYR A 104 -7.98 5.04 -18.19
N ILE A 105 -6.78 5.10 -18.78
CA ILE A 105 -5.74 6.05 -18.37
C ILE A 105 -6.25 7.49 -18.46
N ASN A 106 -6.90 7.86 -19.56
CA ASN A 106 -7.45 9.20 -19.74
C ASN A 106 -8.50 9.54 -18.66
N LEU A 107 -9.37 8.59 -18.29
CA LEU A 107 -10.31 8.77 -17.19
C LEU A 107 -9.62 9.02 -15.84
N LEU A 108 -8.50 8.34 -15.58
CA LEU A 108 -7.71 8.55 -14.36
C LEU A 108 -7.00 9.91 -14.35
N LEU A 109 -6.50 10.37 -15.50
CA LEU A 109 -5.82 11.66 -15.63
C LEU A 109 -6.75 12.87 -15.45
N ILE A 110 -8.06 12.69 -15.68
CA ILE A 110 -9.10 13.71 -15.45
C ILE A 110 -9.42 13.85 -13.96
N GLN A 111 -9.14 12.85 -13.13
CA GLN A 111 -9.33 12.95 -11.68
C GLN A 111 -8.32 13.94 -11.07
N PRO A 112 -8.71 14.79 -10.11
CA PRO A 112 -7.79 15.73 -9.49
C PRO A 112 -6.61 14.97 -8.87
N LYS A 113 -5.39 15.26 -9.35
CA LYS A 113 -4.16 14.75 -8.75
C LYS A 113 -4.20 15.06 -7.25
N LYS A 114 -4.17 14.03 -6.39
CA LYS A 114 -3.97 14.22 -4.94
C LYS A 114 -2.75 15.14 -4.78
N LYS A 115 -2.95 16.33 -4.22
CA LYS A 115 -1.87 17.29 -3.99
C LYS A 115 -0.78 16.61 -3.18
N ILE A 116 0.37 16.36 -3.79
CA ILE A 116 1.59 15.99 -3.07
C ILE A 116 2.06 17.27 -2.39
N THR A 117 1.53 17.56 -1.20
CA THR A 117 2.05 18.62 -0.36
C THR A 117 3.38 18.13 0.21
N LYS A 118 4.47 18.51 -0.44
CA LYS A 118 5.80 18.51 0.19
C LYS A 118 5.77 19.63 1.23
N THR A 119 5.78 19.26 2.51
CA THR A 119 6.10 20.14 3.64
C THR A 119 7.42 19.65 4.22
#